data_AF-A0A9W8HSV0-F1
#
_entry.id   AF-A0A9W8HSV0-F1
#
_cell.length_a   1.000
_cell.length_b   1.000
_cell.length_c   1.000
_cell.angle_alpha   90.00
_cell.angle_beta   90.00
_cell.angle_gamma   90.00
#
_symmetry.space_group_name_H-M   'P 1'
#
loop_
_entity.id
_entity.type
_entity.pdbx_description
1 polymer ?
#
loop_
_entity_poly.entity_id
_entity_poly.type
_entity_poly.pdbx_seq_one_letter_code
_entity_poly.pdbx_strand_id
1 'polypeptide(L)'
;MKIDSARLQTLVKPLLRGVLFKVHPDFFAHDPVAKRINQASVQRLQDLLAPVLRDNGRSAASRNADLSSTPLEFICKSIGQKPQDQISFAFTHTRSGNSGAHRVIAQRTRDLVALCSKLNVSVSTETLGEIEEAIGRAAPTASGHSGSRVADIELRAARAREARENYDRKRNAPDPNAILIEKLRHQRWWLGDQRGKSAKLELDRSKVFFDSLVNPKDYVAIVRRIERALEQLHYSHWHHLPLMIVKSWRGSLSGSKTKYPGFVIMPADVPVKAGTFWIIWVTLPRLDKD
;
A
#
# COMPACT_ATOMS: atom_id res chain seq x y z
N MET A 1 -23.28 2.44 23.76
CA MET A 1 -22.90 3.78 23.29
C MET A 1 -22.07 3.64 22.03
N LYS A 2 -22.37 4.40 20.98
CA LYS A 2 -21.59 4.42 19.73
C LYS A 2 -20.59 5.56 19.86
N ILE A 3 -19.30 5.28 19.62
CA ILE A 3 -18.34 6.35 19.34
C ILE A 3 -18.85 7.13 18.13
N ASP A 4 -18.84 8.45 18.22
CA ASP A 4 -19.07 9.33 17.08
C ASP A 4 -17.87 9.25 16.13
N SER A 5 -17.88 8.19 15.31
CA SER A 5 -16.84 7.85 14.35
C SER A 5 -16.56 9.01 13.39
N ALA A 6 -17.61 9.73 12.96
CA ALA A 6 -17.48 10.88 12.09
C ALA A 6 -16.66 12.00 12.74
N ARG A 7 -16.96 12.34 14.01
CA ARG A 7 -16.22 13.35 14.76
C ARG A 7 -14.76 12.93 15.03
N LEU A 8 -14.50 11.67 15.34
CA LEU A 8 -13.10 11.21 15.48
C LEU A 8 -12.34 11.29 14.16
N GLN A 9 -12.98 10.97 13.03
CA GLN A 9 -12.34 11.07 11.72
C GLN A 9 -11.96 12.50 11.36
N THR A 10 -12.79 13.50 11.69
CA THR A 10 -12.48 14.91 11.43
C THR A 10 -11.28 15.39 12.25
N LEU A 11 -11.09 14.86 13.47
CA LEU A 11 -9.95 15.17 14.32
C LEU A 11 -8.67 14.42 13.91
N VAL A 12 -8.80 13.16 13.45
CA VAL A 12 -7.65 12.29 13.12
C VAL A 12 -7.04 12.60 11.75
N LYS A 13 -7.85 12.97 10.75
CA LYS A 13 -7.36 13.24 9.38
C LYS A 13 -6.30 14.36 9.32
N PRO A 14 -6.46 15.52 9.99
CA PRO A 14 -5.43 16.55 10.04
C PRO A 14 -4.11 16.06 10.65
N LEU A 15 -4.17 15.25 11.71
CA LEU A 15 -2.98 14.69 12.37
C LEU A 15 -2.21 13.76 11.43
N LEU A 16 -2.93 12.86 10.76
CA LEU A 16 -2.35 11.96 9.76
C LEU A 16 -1.71 12.75 8.61
N ARG A 17 -2.37 13.83 8.14
CA ARG A 17 -1.80 14.70 7.11
C ARG A 17 -0.50 15.36 7.57
N GLY A 18 -0.43 15.82 8.82
CA GLY A 18 0.79 16.37 9.42
C GLY A 18 1.93 15.36 9.47
N VAL A 19 1.63 14.11 9.85
CA VAL A 19 2.60 12.99 9.80
C VAL A 19 3.10 12.76 8.38
N LEU A 20 2.18 12.60 7.42
CA LEU A 20 2.54 12.35 6.02
C LEU A 20 3.41 13.47 5.44
N PHE A 21 3.16 14.73 5.80
CA PHE A 21 3.97 15.85 5.34
C PHE A 21 5.44 15.79 5.82
N LYS A 22 5.73 15.05 6.90
CA LYS A 22 7.11 14.86 7.40
C LYS A 22 7.82 13.66 6.79
N VAL A 23 7.07 12.60 6.47
CA VAL A 23 7.62 11.28 6.14
C VAL A 23 7.23 10.77 4.75
N HIS A 24 6.61 11.61 3.91
CA HIS A 24 6.12 11.16 2.60
C HIS A 24 7.26 10.58 1.76
N PRO A 25 7.10 9.38 1.16
CA PRO A 25 8.16 8.72 0.40
C PRO A 25 8.66 9.57 -0.79
N ASP A 26 7.80 10.41 -1.38
CA ASP A 26 8.20 11.25 -2.52
C ASP A 26 9.19 12.37 -2.15
N PHE A 27 9.29 12.75 -0.88
CA PHE A 27 10.31 13.70 -0.43
C PHE A 27 11.73 13.10 -0.42
N PHE A 28 11.83 11.77 -0.57
CA PHE A 28 13.08 11.01 -0.55
C PHE A 28 13.43 10.47 -1.94
N ALA A 29 13.12 11.21 -3.01
CA ALA A 29 13.54 10.85 -4.38
C ALA A 29 15.07 10.65 -4.49
N HIS A 30 15.83 11.38 -3.67
CA HIS A 30 17.29 11.29 -3.56
C HIS A 30 17.79 10.26 -2.54
N ASP A 31 16.93 9.42 -1.98
CA ASP A 31 17.35 8.31 -1.13
C ASP A 31 16.38 7.11 -1.28
N PRO A 32 16.72 6.14 -2.14
CA PRO A 32 15.81 5.02 -2.43
C PRO A 32 15.58 4.11 -1.22
N VAL A 33 16.55 4.04 -0.29
CA VAL A 33 16.40 3.25 0.93
C VAL A 33 15.40 3.93 1.85
N ALA A 34 15.56 5.23 2.09
CA ALA A 34 14.62 6.00 2.90
C ALA A 34 13.21 6.02 2.29
N LYS A 35 13.12 6.19 0.98
CA LYS A 35 11.85 6.12 0.24
C LYS A 35 11.14 4.79 0.47
N ARG A 36 11.86 3.66 0.37
CA ARG A 36 11.29 2.32 0.56
C ARG A 36 10.82 2.09 1.99
N ILE A 37 11.62 2.49 2.98
CA ILE A 37 11.27 2.39 4.41
C ILE A 37 10.01 3.20 4.70
N ASN A 38 9.99 4.48 4.30
CA ASN A 38 8.83 5.35 4.52
C ASN A 38 7.59 4.85 3.77
N GLN A 39 7.72 4.35 2.55
CA GLN A 39 6.60 3.77 1.81
C GLN A 39 5.97 2.59 2.55
N ALA A 40 6.80 1.65 3.04
CA ALA A 40 6.33 0.50 3.80
C ALA A 40 5.65 0.93 5.12
N SER A 41 6.26 1.85 5.86
CA SER A 41 5.72 2.34 7.13
C SER A 41 4.46 3.17 6.98
N VAL A 42 4.35 4.00 5.94
CA VAL A 42 3.13 4.77 5.63
C VAL A 42 1.98 3.82 5.25
N GLN A 43 2.23 2.82 4.41
CA GLN A 43 1.21 1.83 4.06
C GLN A 43 0.69 1.13 5.31
N ARG A 44 1.61 0.70 6.18
CA ARG A 44 1.25 0.02 7.43
C ARG A 44 0.53 0.93 8.42
N LEU A 45 0.92 2.19 8.52
CA LEU A 45 0.20 3.19 9.32
C LEU A 45 -1.24 3.35 8.84
N GLN A 46 -1.47 3.40 7.53
CA GLN A 46 -2.82 3.48 6.97
C GLN A 46 -3.65 2.23 7.29
N ASP A 47 -3.04 1.04 7.22
CA ASP A 47 -3.72 -0.21 7.56
C ASP A 47 -4.09 -0.28 9.06
N LEU A 48 -3.20 0.21 9.95
CA LEU A 48 -3.43 0.31 11.38
C LEU A 48 -4.54 1.31 11.74
N LEU A 49 -4.62 2.43 11.00
CA LEU A 49 -5.63 3.48 11.20
C LEU A 49 -6.93 3.22 10.41
N ALA A 50 -6.96 2.24 9.50
CA ALA A 50 -8.15 1.92 8.73
C ALA A 50 -9.43 1.73 9.59
N PRO A 51 -9.40 1.12 10.79
CA PRO A 51 -10.57 1.02 11.66
C PRO A 51 -11.05 2.38 12.22
N VAL A 52 -10.17 3.37 12.31
CA VAL A 52 -10.49 4.74 12.75
C VAL A 52 -11.02 5.55 11.58
N LEU A 53 -10.45 5.34 10.38
CA LEU A 53 -10.72 6.14 9.18
C LEU A 53 -11.92 5.66 8.37
N ARG A 54 -12.34 4.40 8.52
CA ARG A 54 -13.47 3.81 7.77
C ARG A 54 -14.69 3.64 8.67
N ASP A 55 -15.82 4.16 8.21
CA ASP A 55 -17.10 4.11 8.94
C ASP A 55 -17.79 2.74 8.90
N ASN A 56 -17.21 1.79 8.17
CA ASN A 56 -17.82 0.49 7.94
C ASN A 56 -17.44 -0.48 9.05
N GLY A 57 -18.30 -0.58 10.06
CA GLY A 57 -18.24 -1.55 11.17
C GLY A 57 -18.33 -3.03 10.78
N ARG A 58 -17.82 -3.44 9.60
CA ARG A 58 -17.77 -4.82 9.13
C ARG A 58 -16.31 -5.27 8.92
N SER A 59 -15.82 -6.04 9.89
CA SER A 59 -14.76 -7.06 9.76
C SER A 59 -13.43 -6.69 9.09
N ALA A 60 -12.67 -5.75 9.66
CA ALA A 60 -11.21 -5.69 9.43
C ALA A 60 -10.38 -6.12 10.66
N ALA A 61 -11.02 -6.28 11.83
CA ALA A 61 -10.31 -6.47 13.10
C ALA A 61 -9.43 -7.74 13.16
N SER A 62 -9.76 -8.79 12.40
CA SER A 62 -9.01 -10.05 12.43
C SER A 62 -7.65 -9.99 11.71
N ARG A 63 -7.47 -9.16 10.67
CA ARG A 63 -6.17 -9.07 9.96
C ARG A 63 -5.22 -8.05 10.58
N ASN A 64 -5.75 -7.10 11.35
CA ASN A 64 -4.97 -5.98 11.88
C ASN A 64 -4.24 -6.28 13.20
N ALA A 65 -4.54 -7.40 13.85
CA ALA A 65 -3.87 -7.81 15.09
C ALA A 65 -2.37 -8.06 14.88
N ASP A 66 -2.02 -8.77 13.80
CA ASP A 66 -0.62 -9.08 13.44
C ASP A 66 0.18 -7.85 13.04
N LEU A 67 -0.49 -6.79 12.57
CA LEU A 67 0.15 -5.57 12.10
C LEU A 67 0.69 -4.67 13.23
N SER A 68 0.33 -4.90 14.49
CA SER A 68 0.85 -4.10 15.62
C SER A 68 2.16 -4.60 16.24
N SER A 69 2.59 -5.83 15.93
CA SER A 69 3.77 -6.42 16.57
C SER A 69 5.09 -5.85 16.05
N THR A 70 5.11 -5.35 14.82
CA THR A 70 6.32 -4.83 14.19
C THR A 70 6.32 -3.30 14.25
N PRO A 71 7.41 -2.67 14.71
CA PRO A 71 7.49 -1.22 14.78
C PRO A 71 7.43 -0.58 13.39
N LEU A 72 6.90 0.64 13.34
CA LEU A 72 6.99 1.52 12.18
C LEU A 72 8.31 2.26 12.25
N GLU A 73 8.99 2.33 11.11
CA GLU A 73 10.25 3.06 10.97
C GLU A 73 10.04 4.21 9.99
N PHE A 74 10.29 5.43 10.46
CA PHE A 74 10.19 6.62 9.65
C PHE A 74 11.56 7.28 9.56
N ILE A 75 11.90 7.74 8.37
CA ILE A 75 13.05 8.59 8.14
C ILE A 75 12.53 10.00 7.91
N CYS A 76 12.96 10.92 8.75
CA CYS A 76 12.55 12.32 8.68
C CYS A 76 13.59 13.15 7.96
N LYS A 77 13.10 14.04 7.08
CA LYS A 77 13.95 15.06 6.48
C LYS A 77 14.23 16.10 7.56
N SER A 78 15.46 16.11 8.08
CA SER A 78 15.90 17.18 8.96
C SER A 78 15.83 18.50 8.22
N ILE A 79 15.22 19.52 8.83
CA ILE A 79 15.22 20.88 8.29
C ILE A 79 16.59 21.48 8.67
N GLY A 80 17.62 21.12 7.89
CA GLY A 80 19.02 21.53 8.10
C GLY A 80 20.04 20.47 7.64
N GLN A 81 21.34 20.82 7.62
CA GLN A 81 22.45 19.91 7.28
C GLN A 81 22.68 18.76 8.29
N LYS A 82 21.74 18.49 9.20
CA LYS A 82 21.87 17.39 10.15
C LYS A 82 21.53 16.04 9.47
N PRO A 83 22.14 14.95 9.96
CA PRO A 83 21.81 13.61 9.49
C PRO A 83 20.30 13.35 9.61
N GLN A 84 19.78 12.54 8.70
CA GLN A 84 18.38 12.13 8.72
C GLN A 84 18.07 11.40 10.03
N ASP A 85 17.04 11.84 10.76
CA ASP A 85 16.64 11.18 11.99
C ASP A 85 15.74 9.99 11.65
N GLN A 86 16.16 8.79 12.08
CA GLN A 86 15.33 7.59 12.01
C GLN A 86 14.51 7.47 13.30
N ILE A 87 13.19 7.42 13.16
CA ILE A 87 12.23 7.34 14.26
C ILE A 87 11.55 5.99 14.20
N SER A 88 11.69 5.21 15.28
CA SER A 88 10.98 3.95 15.47
C SER A 88 9.79 4.13 16.42
N PHE A 89 8.62 3.67 16.00
CA PHE A 89 7.37 3.76 16.76
C PHE A 89 6.54 2.49 16.64
N ALA A 90 6.30 1.82 17.76
CA ALA A 90 5.41 0.67 17.83
C ALA A 90 4.03 1.11 18.33
N PHE A 91 2.98 0.73 17.61
CA PHE A 91 1.62 0.90 18.12
C PHE A 91 1.33 -0.17 19.18
N THR A 92 0.68 0.22 20.26
CA THR A 92 0.41 -0.70 21.36
C THR A 92 -0.58 -1.78 20.93
N HIS A 93 -0.20 -3.04 21.13
CA HIS A 93 -1.08 -4.16 20.85
C HIS A 93 -1.99 -4.39 22.05
N THR A 94 -3.28 -4.08 21.90
CA THR A 94 -4.29 -4.56 22.84
C THR A 94 -4.70 -5.95 22.39
N ARG A 95 -4.22 -6.99 23.09
CA ARG A 95 -4.71 -8.37 22.89
C ARG A 95 -6.22 -8.34 23.13
N SER A 96 -6.98 -8.36 22.04
CA SER A 96 -8.41 -8.20 22.08
C SER A 96 -9.08 -9.49 22.53
N GLY A 97 -8.99 -9.79 23.82
CA GLY A 97 -9.93 -10.71 24.48
C GLY A 97 -11.25 -9.96 24.64
N ASN A 98 -12.11 -9.99 23.62
CA ASN A 98 -13.43 -9.35 23.59
C ASN A 98 -13.49 -7.82 23.79
N SER A 99 -12.36 -7.10 23.79
CA SER A 99 -12.41 -5.64 23.82
C SER A 99 -13.04 -5.11 22.55
N GLY A 100 -14.21 -4.47 22.69
CA GLY A 100 -14.99 -3.95 21.57
C GLY A 100 -14.16 -3.02 20.67
N ALA A 101 -14.51 -2.97 19.38
CA ALA A 101 -13.84 -2.17 18.35
C ALA A 101 -13.54 -0.72 18.79
N HIS A 102 -14.39 -0.16 19.66
CA HIS A 102 -14.22 1.16 20.28
C HIS A 102 -12.92 1.32 21.07
N ARG A 103 -12.48 0.31 21.83
CA ARG A 103 -11.22 0.36 22.58
C ARG A 103 -10.01 0.35 21.64
N VAL A 104 -10.09 -0.43 20.56
CA VAL A 104 -9.04 -0.45 19.53
C VAL A 104 -8.95 0.91 18.84
N ILE A 105 -10.07 1.49 18.43
CA ILE A 105 -10.11 2.83 17.81
C ILE A 105 -9.49 3.87 18.75
N ALA A 106 -9.93 3.90 20.01
CA ALA A 106 -9.39 4.80 21.02
C ALA A 106 -7.87 4.66 21.20
N GLN A 107 -7.38 3.43 21.31
CA GLN A 107 -5.95 3.19 21.47
C GLN A 107 -5.14 3.62 20.24
N ARG A 108 -5.62 3.29 19.03
CA ARG A 108 -4.95 3.70 17.78
C ARG A 108 -4.90 5.22 17.63
N THR A 109 -5.94 5.93 18.05
CA THR A 109 -5.95 7.40 18.06
C THR A 109 -4.91 7.97 19.03
N ARG A 110 -4.78 7.40 20.24
CA ARG A 110 -3.73 7.81 21.19
C ARG A 110 -2.33 7.53 20.68
N ASP A 111 -2.12 6.34 20.12
CA ASP A 111 -0.85 5.97 19.52
C ASP A 111 -0.47 6.93 18.37
N LEU A 112 -1.45 7.37 17.56
CA LEU A 112 -1.21 8.38 16.53
C LEU A 112 -0.79 9.74 17.11
N VAL A 113 -1.45 10.20 18.18
CA VAL A 113 -1.07 11.44 18.87
C VAL A 113 0.37 11.34 19.41
N ALA A 114 0.74 10.21 20.00
CA ALA A 114 2.10 9.95 20.46
C ALA A 114 3.11 9.95 19.30
N LEU A 115 2.73 9.39 18.14
CA LEU A 115 3.54 9.45 16.93
C LEU A 115 3.72 10.89 16.43
N CYS A 116 2.67 11.73 16.45
CA CYS A 116 2.77 13.14 16.10
C CYS A 116 3.79 13.88 16.98
N SER A 117 3.78 13.62 18.29
CA SER A 117 4.76 14.19 19.22
C SER A 117 6.19 13.77 18.86
N LYS A 118 6.44 12.47 18.60
CA LYS A 118 7.77 12.00 18.19
C LYS A 118 8.26 12.61 16.87
N LEU A 119 7.33 12.88 15.95
CA LEU A 119 7.64 13.47 14.64
C LEU A 119 7.69 15.01 14.65
N ASN A 120 7.60 15.63 15.84
CA ASN A 120 7.53 17.08 16.00
C ASN A 120 6.40 17.71 15.16
N VAL A 121 5.25 17.04 15.07
CA VAL A 121 4.02 17.56 14.46
C VAL A 121 3.24 18.28 15.57
N SER A 122 3.03 19.58 15.42
CA SER A 122 2.27 20.39 16.39
C SER A 122 0.81 19.94 16.42
N VAL A 123 0.35 19.53 17.60
CA VAL A 123 -1.06 19.23 17.87
C VAL A 123 -1.59 20.29 18.82
N SER A 124 -2.70 20.94 18.49
CA SER A 124 -3.30 21.93 19.38
C SER A 124 -3.83 21.25 20.65
N THR A 125 -3.70 21.93 21.79
CA THR A 125 -4.21 21.46 23.08
C THR A 125 -5.73 21.25 23.05
N GLU A 126 -6.44 22.07 22.29
CA GLU A 126 -7.88 21.93 22.02
C GLU A 126 -8.22 20.61 21.33
N THR A 127 -7.53 20.28 20.24
CA THR A 127 -7.74 19.00 19.52
C THR A 127 -7.39 17.80 20.41
N LEU A 128 -6.36 17.89 21.25
CA LEU A 128 -6.04 16.85 22.23
C LEU A 128 -7.18 16.67 23.25
N GLY A 129 -7.72 17.77 23.77
CA GLY A 129 -8.87 17.75 24.68
C GLY A 129 -10.10 17.10 24.05
N GLU A 130 -10.42 17.46 22.81
CA GLU A 130 -11.54 16.86 22.07
C GLU A 130 -11.35 15.37 21.80
N ILE A 131 -10.13 14.93 21.48
CA ILE A 131 -9.81 13.52 21.26
C ILE A 131 -9.98 12.73 22.56
N GLU A 132 -9.42 13.20 23.68
CA GLU A 132 -9.55 12.51 24.96
C GLU A 132 -10.99 12.53 25.47
N GLU A 133 -11.75 13.60 25.24
CA GLU A 133 -13.18 13.65 25.55
C GLU A 133 -13.97 12.62 24.72
N ALA A 134 -13.74 12.57 23.40
CA ALA A 134 -14.39 11.62 22.51
C ALA A 134 -14.07 10.16 22.86
N ILE A 135 -12.85 9.90 23.33
CA ILE A 135 -12.45 8.59 23.83
C ILE A 135 -13.06 8.29 25.20
N GLY A 136 -13.09 9.27 26.11
CA GLY A 136 -13.61 9.13 27.48
C GLY A 136 -15.10 8.78 27.51
N ARG A 137 -15.91 9.41 26.64
CA ARG A 137 -17.33 9.08 26.47
C ARG A 137 -17.58 7.66 25.95
N ALA A 138 -16.57 7.02 25.37
CA ALA A 138 -16.66 5.67 24.82
C ALA A 138 -16.32 4.57 25.83
N ALA A 139 -15.67 4.92 26.94
CA ALA A 139 -15.35 3.96 27.98
C ALA A 139 -16.64 3.55 28.70
N PRO A 140 -16.90 2.25 28.90
CA PRO A 140 -18.02 1.83 29.72
C PRO A 140 -17.75 2.30 31.16
N THR A 141 -18.53 3.27 31.62
CA THR A 141 -18.60 3.63 33.03
C THR A 141 -19.01 2.36 33.78
N ALA A 142 -18.11 1.84 34.61
CA ALA A 142 -18.40 0.76 35.54
C ALA A 142 -19.33 1.30 36.64
N SER A 143 -20.60 1.48 36.32
CA SER A 143 -21.64 1.89 37.27
C SER A 143 -22.77 0.87 37.20
N GLY A 144 -23.06 0.29 38.36
CA GLY A 144 -23.78 -0.97 38.56
C GLY A 144 -25.06 -1.16 37.77
N HIS A 145 -25.25 -2.37 37.29
CA HIS A 145 -26.56 -2.89 36.91
C HIS A 145 -26.84 -4.12 37.76
N SER A 146 -27.36 -3.90 38.98
CA SER A 146 -28.24 -4.86 39.65
C SER A 146 -29.67 -4.68 39.10
N GLY A 147 -29.81 -4.70 37.78
CA GLY A 147 -31.07 -4.49 37.07
C GLY A 147 -31.67 -5.84 36.65
N SER A 148 -32.70 -6.25 37.39
CA SER A 148 -33.74 -7.24 37.06
C SER A 148 -33.41 -8.29 35.98
N ARG A 149 -33.08 -9.51 36.44
CA ARG A 149 -32.94 -10.73 35.61
C ARG A 149 -34.11 -10.97 34.64
N VAL A 150 -35.31 -10.46 34.95
CA VAL A 150 -36.51 -10.66 34.13
C VAL A 150 -36.48 -9.81 32.86
N ALA A 151 -36.09 -8.53 32.97
CA ALA A 151 -35.95 -7.65 31.80
C ALA A 151 -34.83 -8.15 30.87
N ASP A 152 -33.79 -8.74 31.45
CA ASP A 152 -32.65 -9.29 30.73
C ASP A 152 -33.00 -10.57 29.94
N ILE A 153 -33.95 -11.37 30.45
CA ILE A 153 -34.49 -12.55 29.76
C ILE A 153 -35.41 -12.12 28.62
N GLU A 154 -36.30 -11.15 28.83
CA GLU A 154 -37.18 -10.65 27.77
C GLU A 154 -36.40 -9.96 26.64
N LEU A 155 -35.37 -9.18 26.99
CA LEU A 155 -34.49 -8.56 26.00
C LEU A 155 -33.71 -9.59 25.18
N ARG A 156 -33.24 -10.68 25.81
CA ARG A 156 -32.61 -11.80 25.10
C ARG A 156 -33.59 -12.53 24.20
N ALA A 157 -34.82 -12.77 24.65
CA ALA A 157 -35.86 -13.41 23.85
C ALA A 157 -36.30 -12.54 22.65
N ALA A 158 -36.36 -11.22 22.82
CA ALA A 158 -36.62 -10.27 21.74
C ALA A 158 -35.48 -10.28 20.70
N ARG A 159 -34.22 -10.20 21.14
CA ARG A 159 -33.06 -10.31 20.23
C ARG A 159 -32.98 -11.65 19.51
N ALA A 160 -33.35 -12.74 20.17
CA ALA A 160 -33.35 -14.06 19.53
C ALA A 160 -34.39 -14.15 18.41
N ARG A 161 -35.56 -13.51 18.57
CA ARG A 161 -36.59 -13.43 17.52
C ARG A 161 -36.14 -12.55 16.35
N GLU A 162 -35.62 -11.36 16.64
CA GLU A 162 -35.08 -10.47 15.61
C GLU A 162 -33.92 -11.11 14.83
N ALA A 163 -33.03 -11.84 15.52
CA ALA A 163 -31.95 -12.56 14.87
C ALA A 163 -32.45 -13.61 13.89
N ARG A 164 -33.49 -14.38 14.24
CA ARG A 164 -34.10 -15.40 13.35
C ARG A 164 -34.70 -14.77 12.10
N GLU A 165 -35.47 -13.70 12.25
CA GLU A 165 -36.03 -12.95 11.11
C GLU A 165 -34.93 -12.39 10.18
N ASN A 166 -33.80 -11.96 10.77
CA ASN A 166 -32.67 -11.43 10.01
C ASN A 166 -31.87 -12.54 9.29
N TYR A 167 -31.83 -13.76 9.85
CA TYR A 167 -31.27 -14.94 9.17
C TYR A 167 -32.13 -15.38 7.99
N ASP A 168 -33.47 -15.38 8.15
CA ASP A 168 -34.40 -15.74 7.07
C ASP A 168 -34.35 -14.73 5.92
N ARG A 169 -34.25 -13.42 6.23
CA ARG A 169 -34.02 -12.38 5.21
C ARG A 169 -32.69 -12.56 4.47
N LYS A 170 -31.63 -13.00 5.14
CA LYS A 170 -30.33 -13.23 4.51
C LYS A 170 -30.30 -14.46 3.61
N ARG A 171 -31.12 -15.49 3.88
CA ARG A 171 -31.20 -16.68 3.03
C ARG A 171 -31.72 -16.38 1.63
N ASN A 172 -32.56 -15.35 1.50
CA ASN A 172 -33.16 -14.92 0.23
C ASN A 172 -32.53 -13.63 -0.33
N ALA A 173 -31.59 -13.01 0.39
CA ALA A 173 -30.89 -11.82 -0.10
C ALA A 173 -29.79 -12.25 -1.08
N PRO A 174 -29.70 -11.62 -2.27
CA PRO A 174 -28.63 -11.90 -3.22
C PRO A 174 -27.29 -11.61 -2.54
N ASP A 175 -26.37 -12.57 -2.61
CA ASP A 175 -25.10 -12.53 -1.88
C ASP A 175 -24.37 -11.20 -2.18
N PRO A 176 -24.15 -10.33 -1.18
CA PRO A 176 -23.48 -9.07 -1.41
C PRO A 176 -22.06 -9.27 -1.93
N ASN A 177 -21.42 -10.42 -1.69
CA ASN A 177 -20.15 -10.76 -2.35
C ASN A 177 -20.35 -11.15 -3.81
N ALA A 178 -21.44 -11.80 -4.20
CA ALA A 178 -21.73 -12.04 -5.62
C ALA A 178 -21.99 -10.72 -6.36
N ILE A 179 -22.75 -9.79 -5.75
CA ILE A 179 -22.97 -8.44 -6.30
C ILE A 179 -21.68 -7.62 -6.31
N LEU A 180 -20.83 -7.72 -5.28
CA LEU A 180 -19.55 -7.02 -5.22
C LEU A 180 -18.55 -7.61 -6.22
N ILE A 181 -18.49 -8.94 -6.39
CA ILE A 181 -17.65 -9.60 -7.39
C ILE A 181 -18.13 -9.27 -8.80
N GLU A 182 -19.44 -9.19 -9.01
CA GLU A 182 -20.01 -8.73 -10.28
C GLU A 182 -19.66 -7.25 -10.52
N LYS A 183 -19.83 -6.38 -9.53
CA LYS A 183 -19.45 -4.96 -9.63
C LYS A 183 -17.94 -4.73 -9.74
N LEU A 184 -17.11 -5.56 -9.13
CA LEU A 184 -15.64 -5.52 -9.24
C LEU A 184 -15.15 -6.11 -10.57
N ARG A 185 -15.88 -7.08 -11.15
CA ARG A 185 -15.67 -7.49 -12.55
C ARG A 185 -15.97 -6.34 -13.52
N HIS A 186 -16.95 -5.50 -13.21
CA HIS A 186 -17.34 -4.35 -14.04
C HIS A 186 -16.53 -3.07 -13.75
N GLN A 187 -15.98 -2.89 -12.53
CA GLN A 187 -15.12 -1.77 -12.16
C GLN A 187 -13.64 -2.20 -12.09
N ARG A 188 -13.05 -2.38 -13.27
CA ARG A 188 -11.61 -2.59 -13.44
C ARG A 188 -10.83 -1.29 -13.20
N TRP A 189 -10.34 -1.09 -11.98
CA TRP A 189 -9.38 -0.05 -11.61
C TRP A 189 -7.94 -0.39 -12.04
N TRP A 190 -7.77 -0.75 -13.31
CA TRP A 190 -6.44 -0.86 -13.92
C TRP A 190 -6.25 0.37 -14.79
N LEU A 191 -5.09 1.02 -14.72
CA LEU A 191 -4.66 1.98 -15.74
C LEU A 191 -4.93 1.36 -17.11
N GLY A 192 -5.88 1.94 -17.85
CA GLY A 192 -6.24 1.63 -19.23
C GLY A 192 -6.01 0.18 -19.67
N ASP A 193 -6.86 -0.76 -19.25
CA ASP A 193 -6.98 -2.00 -20.00
C ASP A 193 -7.71 -1.69 -21.31
N GLN A 194 -6.93 -1.36 -22.33
CA GLN A 194 -7.30 -1.33 -23.75
C GLN A 194 -7.66 -2.76 -24.22
N ARG A 195 -8.63 -3.41 -23.57
CA ARG A 195 -9.32 -4.60 -24.10
C ARG A 195 -10.46 -4.21 -25.05
N GLY A 196 -10.30 -3.10 -25.74
CA GLY A 196 -11.08 -2.75 -26.93
C GLY A 196 -10.15 -2.85 -28.12
N LYS A 197 -10.02 -4.06 -28.69
CA LYS A 197 -9.03 -4.46 -29.70
C LYS A 197 -7.63 -4.56 -29.06
N SER A 198 -7.09 -5.77 -28.98
CA SER A 198 -5.67 -6.00 -28.71
C SER A 198 -4.88 -5.25 -29.78
N ALA A 199 -4.56 -3.99 -29.51
CA ALA A 199 -3.66 -3.20 -30.32
C ALA A 199 -2.39 -4.04 -30.40
N LYS A 200 -2.09 -4.48 -31.61
CA LYS A 200 -0.94 -5.31 -31.90
C LYS A 200 0.25 -4.64 -31.23
N LEU A 201 0.88 -5.32 -30.28
CA LEU A 201 2.06 -4.78 -29.62
C LEU A 201 3.11 -4.61 -30.71
N GLU A 202 3.46 -3.36 -31.00
CA GLU A 202 4.48 -3.02 -31.98
C GLU A 202 5.71 -2.48 -31.25
N LEU A 203 6.85 -3.08 -31.55
CA LEU A 203 8.13 -2.62 -31.03
C LEU A 203 8.46 -1.27 -31.66
N ASP A 204 8.74 -0.27 -30.82
CA ASP A 204 9.18 1.03 -31.31
C ASP A 204 10.63 0.91 -31.78
N ARG A 205 10.81 0.65 -33.08
CA ARG A 205 12.12 0.44 -33.70
C ARG A 205 13.05 1.65 -33.57
N SER A 206 12.51 2.86 -33.36
CA SER A 206 13.33 4.06 -33.15
C SER A 206 14.10 4.02 -31.83
N LYS A 207 13.67 3.17 -30.89
CA LYS A 207 14.28 2.98 -29.57
C LYS A 207 15.11 1.70 -29.47
N VAL A 208 15.36 1.01 -30.58
CA VAL A 208 16.16 -0.20 -30.63
C VAL A 208 17.57 0.13 -31.13
N PHE A 209 18.55 -0.12 -30.27
CA PHE A 209 19.96 0.14 -30.53
C PHE A 209 20.72 -1.18 -30.54
N PHE A 210 21.82 -1.22 -31.29
CA PHE A 210 22.68 -2.40 -31.40
C PHE A 210 24.09 -2.04 -30.95
N ASP A 211 24.71 -2.93 -30.18
CA ASP A 211 26.13 -2.88 -29.91
C ASP A 211 26.91 -3.10 -31.20
N SER A 212 27.99 -2.33 -31.37
CA SER A 212 29.01 -2.48 -32.40
C SER A 212 29.50 -3.91 -32.67
N LEU A 213 29.41 -4.79 -31.67
CA LEU A 213 29.83 -6.20 -31.78
C LEU A 213 28.79 -7.11 -32.43
N VAL A 214 27.55 -6.65 -32.60
CA VAL A 214 26.48 -7.40 -33.26
C VAL A 214 26.64 -7.25 -34.77
N ASN A 215 26.56 -8.35 -35.52
CA ASN A 215 26.69 -8.32 -36.97
C ASN A 215 25.48 -7.59 -37.60
N PRO A 216 25.70 -6.53 -38.41
CA PRO A 216 24.62 -5.77 -39.04
C PRO A 216 23.67 -6.61 -39.90
N LYS A 217 24.18 -7.72 -40.47
CA LYS A 217 23.37 -8.64 -41.28
C LYS A 217 22.25 -9.32 -40.48
N ASP A 218 22.42 -9.43 -39.16
CA ASP A 218 21.48 -10.13 -38.28
C ASP A 218 20.42 -9.19 -37.68
N TYR A 219 20.55 -7.86 -37.84
CA TYR A 219 19.69 -6.88 -37.16
C TYR A 219 18.20 -7.12 -37.44
N VAL A 220 17.85 -7.30 -38.72
CA VAL A 220 16.46 -7.52 -39.14
C VAL A 220 15.91 -8.83 -38.57
N ALA A 221 16.72 -9.89 -38.54
CA ALA A 221 16.32 -11.18 -38.00
C ALA A 221 16.08 -11.11 -36.49
N ILE A 222 16.96 -10.41 -35.75
CA ILE A 222 16.85 -10.22 -34.31
C ILE A 222 15.59 -9.40 -33.96
N VAL A 223 15.36 -8.26 -34.63
CA VAL A 223 14.17 -7.42 -34.41
C VAL A 223 12.89 -8.22 -34.63
N ARG A 224 12.79 -8.94 -35.75
CA ARG A 224 11.62 -9.78 -36.07
C ARG A 224 11.38 -10.85 -35.01
N ARG A 225 12.44 -11.43 -34.44
CA ARG A 225 12.33 -12.41 -33.37
C ARG A 225 11.80 -11.78 -32.08
N ILE A 226 12.25 -10.57 -31.73
CA ILE A 226 11.76 -9.82 -30.57
C ILE A 226 10.30 -9.41 -30.76
N GLU A 227 9.92 -8.94 -31.95
CA GLU A 227 8.54 -8.57 -32.30
C GLU A 227 7.55 -9.73 -32.12
N ARG A 228 7.95 -10.95 -32.51
CA ARG A 228 7.14 -12.16 -32.27
C ARG A 228 7.03 -12.55 -30.80
N ALA A 229 7.92 -12.03 -29.98
CA ALA A 229 8.09 -12.37 -28.57
C ALA A 229 7.55 -11.31 -27.59
N LEU A 230 7.05 -10.17 -28.07
CA LEU A 230 6.74 -9.00 -27.22
C LEU A 230 5.77 -9.31 -26.08
N GLU A 231 4.78 -10.17 -26.34
CA GLU A 231 3.83 -10.60 -25.31
C GLU A 231 4.53 -11.39 -24.19
N GLN A 232 5.41 -12.32 -24.56
CA GLN A 232 6.18 -13.15 -23.62
C GLN A 232 7.23 -12.33 -22.86
N LEU A 233 7.72 -11.26 -23.48
CA LEU A 233 8.67 -10.31 -22.89
C LEU A 233 8.00 -9.29 -21.98
N HIS A 234 6.67 -9.32 -21.83
CA HIS A 234 5.91 -8.33 -21.09
C HIS A 234 6.22 -6.88 -21.51
N TYR A 235 6.37 -6.65 -22.83
CA TYR A 235 6.78 -5.37 -23.41
C TYR A 235 5.98 -4.16 -22.90
N SER A 236 4.70 -4.35 -22.57
CA SER A 236 3.85 -3.33 -21.96
C SER A 236 4.45 -2.66 -20.72
N HIS A 237 5.29 -3.35 -19.95
CA HIS A 237 5.88 -2.81 -18.72
C HIS A 237 7.10 -1.93 -18.97
N TRP A 238 7.77 -2.07 -20.11
CA TRP A 238 9.07 -1.42 -20.38
C TRP A 238 9.16 -0.72 -21.74
N HIS A 239 8.08 -0.69 -22.53
CA HIS A 239 8.02 -0.03 -23.85
C HIS A 239 8.44 1.46 -23.89
N HIS A 240 8.47 2.12 -22.73
CA HIS A 240 8.91 3.51 -22.62
C HIS A 240 10.43 3.66 -22.55
N LEU A 241 11.18 2.59 -22.30
CA LEU A 241 12.64 2.58 -22.19
C LEU A 241 13.32 2.17 -23.50
N PRO A 242 14.54 2.67 -23.78
CA PRO A 242 15.30 2.24 -24.94
C PRO A 242 15.86 0.82 -24.75
N LEU A 243 15.90 0.05 -25.84
CA LEU A 243 16.36 -1.34 -25.88
C LEU A 243 17.75 -1.41 -26.54
N MET A 244 18.72 -1.99 -25.85
CA MET A 244 20.08 -2.23 -26.36
C MET A 244 20.30 -3.72 -26.62
N ILE A 245 20.53 -4.07 -27.89
CA ILE A 245 20.85 -5.43 -28.31
C ILE A 245 22.36 -5.65 -28.29
N VAL A 246 22.81 -6.62 -27.51
CA VAL A 246 24.23 -6.90 -27.27
C VAL A 246 24.62 -8.28 -27.79
N LYS A 247 25.90 -8.53 -28.09
CA LYS A 247 26.33 -9.86 -28.58
C LYS A 247 26.21 -10.95 -27.51
N SER A 248 26.55 -10.63 -26.26
CA SER A 248 26.46 -11.55 -25.12
C SER A 248 26.38 -10.76 -23.80
N TRP A 249 25.86 -11.37 -22.73
CA TRP A 249 25.83 -10.74 -21.41
C TRP A 249 27.22 -10.40 -20.88
N ARG A 250 28.21 -11.27 -21.10
CA ARG A 250 29.58 -11.09 -20.57
C ARG A 250 30.26 -9.84 -21.12
N GLY A 251 29.96 -9.44 -22.36
CA GLY A 251 30.52 -8.23 -22.96
C GLY A 251 29.87 -6.93 -22.49
N SER A 252 28.70 -7.02 -21.87
CA SER A 252 27.84 -5.86 -21.52
C SER A 252 27.87 -5.51 -20.05
N LEU A 253 28.33 -6.44 -19.22
CA LEU A 253 28.48 -6.31 -17.77
C LEU A 253 29.97 -6.22 -17.43
N SER A 254 30.38 -5.15 -16.75
CA SER A 254 31.72 -4.98 -16.22
C SER A 254 31.63 -4.92 -14.70
N GLY A 255 31.83 -6.08 -14.05
CA GLY A 255 31.55 -6.24 -12.62
C GLY A 255 30.07 -6.08 -12.30
N SER A 256 29.73 -5.20 -11.36
CA SER A 256 28.35 -4.86 -10.98
C SER A 256 27.72 -3.75 -11.84
N LYS A 257 28.49 -3.13 -12.74
CA LYS A 257 28.04 -2.02 -13.59
C LYS A 257 27.79 -2.50 -15.01
N THR A 258 26.85 -1.86 -15.71
CA THR A 258 26.60 -2.16 -17.11
C THR A 258 27.20 -1.09 -17.99
N LYS A 259 27.62 -1.50 -19.18
CA LYS A 259 28.19 -0.61 -20.20
C LYS A 259 27.13 0.35 -20.79
N TYR A 260 25.85 0.01 -20.63
CA TYR A 260 24.71 0.70 -21.24
C TYR A 260 23.71 1.14 -20.15
N PRO A 261 24.04 2.15 -19.33
CA PRO A 261 23.14 2.63 -18.30
C PRO A 261 21.87 3.26 -18.91
N GLY A 262 20.70 2.96 -18.34
CA GLY A 262 19.41 3.47 -18.83
C GLY A 262 18.78 2.71 -19.99
N PHE A 263 19.41 1.62 -20.45
CA PHE A 263 18.85 0.73 -21.46
C PHE A 263 18.33 -0.57 -20.83
N VAL A 264 17.27 -1.12 -21.44
CA VAL A 264 16.97 -2.54 -21.32
C VAL A 264 17.98 -3.28 -22.17
N ILE A 265 18.78 -4.17 -21.57
CA ILE A 265 19.83 -4.90 -22.31
C ILE A 265 19.28 -6.28 -22.69
N MET A 266 19.45 -6.70 -23.95
CA MET A 266 19.04 -8.02 -24.42
C MET A 266 20.10 -8.62 -25.36
N PRO A 267 20.58 -9.85 -25.11
CA PRO A 267 21.52 -10.49 -26.02
C PRO A 267 20.88 -10.93 -27.34
N ALA A 268 21.66 -10.83 -28.41
CA ALA A 268 21.29 -11.21 -29.77
C ALA A 268 21.07 -12.73 -29.93
N ASP A 269 21.54 -13.55 -29.01
CA ASP A 269 21.45 -15.01 -29.04
C ASP A 269 20.41 -15.59 -28.07
N VAL A 270 19.72 -14.76 -27.26
CA VAL A 270 18.76 -15.30 -26.28
C VAL A 270 17.64 -16.05 -26.98
N PRO A 271 17.48 -17.36 -26.69
CA PRO A 271 16.31 -18.08 -27.15
C PRO A 271 15.12 -17.52 -26.37
N VAL A 272 14.18 -16.93 -27.10
CA VAL A 272 12.90 -16.54 -26.52
C VAL A 272 12.12 -17.81 -26.22
N LYS A 273 12.39 -18.42 -25.06
CA LYS A 273 11.58 -19.52 -24.52
C LYS A 273 10.62 -18.92 -23.50
N ALA A 274 9.36 -19.35 -23.58
CA ALA A 274 8.33 -18.98 -22.62
C ALA A 274 8.79 -19.38 -21.20
N GLY A 275 8.94 -18.39 -20.32
CA GLY A 275 9.11 -18.62 -18.88
C GLY A 275 10.49 -18.39 -18.26
N THR A 276 11.51 -17.95 -19.01
CA THR A 276 12.83 -17.63 -18.40
C THR A 276 13.49 -16.42 -19.03
N PHE A 277 12.91 -15.24 -18.82
CA PHE A 277 13.53 -13.96 -19.17
C PHE A 277 14.16 -13.31 -17.95
N TRP A 278 15.48 -13.21 -17.96
CA TRP A 278 16.23 -12.37 -17.04
C TRP A 278 16.37 -10.99 -17.69
N ILE A 279 15.36 -10.12 -17.50
CA ILE A 279 15.53 -8.69 -17.80
C ILE A 279 16.33 -8.12 -16.65
N ILE A 280 17.61 -7.83 -16.90
CA ILE A 280 18.44 -7.09 -15.94
C ILE A 280 18.05 -5.63 -16.05
N TRP A 281 17.26 -5.16 -15.08
CA TRP A 281 16.97 -3.75 -14.92
C TRP A 281 18.21 -3.08 -14.33
N VAL A 282 18.90 -2.31 -15.16
CA VAL A 282 20.01 -1.50 -14.69
C VAL A 282 19.44 -0.15 -14.32
N THR A 283 19.23 0.06 -13.02
CA THR A 283 19.00 1.39 -12.49
C THR A 283 20.18 2.28 -12.86
N LEU A 284 19.89 3.37 -13.58
CA LEU A 284 20.85 4.41 -13.95
C LEU A 284 21.74 4.75 -12.72
N PRO A 285 23.08 4.66 -12.82
CA PRO A 285 23.94 5.24 -11.79
C PRO A 285 23.63 6.73 -11.73
N ARG A 286 23.47 7.25 -10.50
CA ARG A 286 23.31 8.69 -10.28
C ARG A 286 24.45 9.41 -10.99
N LEU A 287 24.09 10.31 -11.90
CA LEU A 287 24.92 11.48 -12.21
C LEU A 287 24.91 12.35 -10.94
N ASP A 288 25.69 11.95 -9.94
CA ASP A 288 26.13 12.89 -8.93
C ASP A 288 27.06 13.86 -9.67
N LYS A 289 26.60 15.11 -9.77
CA LYS A 289 27.36 16.20 -10.40
C LYS A 289 28.58 16.48 -9.55
N ASP A 290 29.76 16.32 -10.13
CA ASP A 290 30.92 17.16 -9.81
C ASP A 290 30.64 18.62 -10.22
#